data_AF-A0A1G1K8L8-F1
#
_entry.id   AF-A0A1G1K8L8-F1
#
_cell.length_a   1.000
_cell.length_b   1.000
_cell.length_c   1.000
_cell.angle_alpha   90.00
_cell.angle_beta   90.00
_cell.angle_gamma   90.00
#
_symmetry.space_group_name_H-M   'P 1'
#
loop_
_entity.id
_entity.type
_entity.pdbx_description
1 polymer ?
#
loop_
_entity_poly.entity_id
_entity_poly.type
_entity_poly.pdbx_seq_one_letter_code
_entity_poly.pdbx_strand_id
1 'polypeptide(L)'
;MKSPVDFEGRSLRLTEERRRHILSHPEMKEMITAISETLKTPEKVIQSLSDSEARLYYRFYPKTPVGAKYLCVIAKIPRDDAFILTAYLTDSVKKGEVLWPEK
;
A
#
# COMPACT_ATOMS: atom_id res chain seq x y z
N MET A 1 16.58 -2.26 -7.92
CA MET A 1 15.80 -1.33 -7.06
C MET A 1 15.79 -1.91 -5.65
N LYS A 2 15.95 -1.07 -4.62
CA LYS A 2 15.79 -1.52 -3.22
C LYS A 2 14.32 -1.80 -2.93
N SER A 3 14.04 -2.82 -2.13
CA SER A 3 12.68 -3.10 -1.63
C SER A 3 12.16 -1.92 -0.81
N PRO A 4 10.91 -1.48 -1.01
CA PRO A 4 10.25 -0.52 -0.13
C PRO A 4 10.31 -0.96 1.34
N VAL A 5 10.27 0.01 2.25
CA VAL A 5 10.25 -0.21 3.69
C VAL A 5 9.02 0.48 4.27
N ASP A 6 8.28 -0.22 5.15
CA ASP A 6 7.12 0.37 5.81
C ASP A 6 7.50 1.24 7.04
N PHE A 7 6.50 1.88 7.63
CA PHE A 7 6.62 2.73 8.81
C PHE A 7 7.17 2.00 10.06
N GLU A 8 7.09 0.67 10.10
CA GLU A 8 7.63 -0.15 11.19
C GLU A 8 9.02 -0.74 10.84
N GLY A 9 9.60 -0.34 9.71
CA GLY A 9 10.94 -0.76 9.29
C GLY A 9 10.98 -2.12 8.58
N ARG A 10 9.84 -2.72 8.21
CA ARG A 10 9.80 -3.99 7.47
C ARG A 10 10.13 -3.76 6.02
N SER A 11 11.02 -4.59 5.46
CA SER A 11 11.28 -4.60 4.02
C SER A 11 10.18 -5.37 3.30
N LEU A 12 9.54 -4.73 2.31
CA LEU A 12 8.48 -5.33 1.51
C LEU A 12 8.97 -5.61 0.11
N ARG A 13 8.99 -6.88 -0.27
CA ARG A 13 9.36 -7.30 -1.62
C ARG A 13 8.27 -6.89 -2.61
N LEU A 14 8.67 -6.26 -3.70
CA LEU A 14 7.81 -6.02 -4.86
C LEU A 14 8.36 -6.81 -6.04
N THR A 15 7.70 -7.90 -6.41
CA THR A 15 8.12 -8.71 -7.56
C THR A 15 7.83 -8.00 -8.87
N GLU A 16 8.56 -8.33 -9.94
CA GLU A 16 8.28 -7.78 -11.27
C GLU A 16 6.88 -8.15 -11.78
N GLU A 17 6.37 -9.33 -11.40
CA GLU A 17 4.99 -9.72 -11.70
C GLU A 17 3.98 -8.77 -11.06
N ARG A 18 4.11 -8.52 -9.74
CA ARG A 18 3.22 -7.62 -9.01
C ARG A 18 3.37 -6.17 -9.46
N ARG A 19 4.60 -5.74 -9.74
CA ARG A 19 4.89 -4.43 -10.33
C ARG A 19 4.19 -4.26 -11.68
N ARG A 20 4.28 -5.26 -12.57
CA ARG A 20 3.61 -5.22 -13.88
C ARG A 20 2.09 -5.21 -13.75
N HIS A 21 1.55 -5.96 -12.80
CA HIS A 21 0.11 -5.95 -12.49
C HIS A 21 -0.37 -4.58 -12.00
N ILE A 22 0.37 -3.94 -11.08
CA ILE A 22 0.03 -2.58 -10.62
C ILE A 22 0.10 -1.59 -11.79
N LEU A 23 1.15 -1.67 -12.60
CA LEU A 23 1.40 -0.78 -13.73
C LEU A 23 0.56 -1.06 -14.98
N SER A 24 -0.26 -2.12 -15.00
CA SER A 24 -1.24 -2.33 -16.08
C SER A 24 -2.37 -1.31 -16.03
N HIS A 25 -2.59 -0.69 -14.86
CA HIS A 25 -3.48 0.45 -14.68
C HIS A 25 -2.74 1.76 -15.05
N PRO A 26 -3.18 2.51 -16.08
CA PRO A 26 -2.48 3.72 -16.55
C PRO A 26 -2.23 4.75 -15.44
N GLU A 27 -3.22 4.98 -14.58
CA GLU A 27 -3.16 5.91 -13.45
C GLU A 27 -2.08 5.54 -12.42
N MET A 28 -1.70 4.27 -12.34
CA MET A 28 -0.68 3.81 -11.38
C MET A 28 0.76 4.05 -11.88
N LYS A 29 0.96 4.34 -13.16
CA LYS A 29 2.30 4.61 -13.73
C LYS A 29 2.95 5.83 -13.10
N GLU A 30 2.15 6.86 -12.82
CA GLU A 30 2.59 8.09 -12.15
C GLU A 30 2.68 7.93 -10.63
N MET A 31 2.06 6.88 -10.07
CA MET A 31 1.97 6.64 -8.63
C MET A 31 3.01 5.64 -8.10
N ILE A 32 3.92 5.13 -8.95
CA ILE A 32 4.88 4.09 -8.53
C ILE A 32 5.78 4.54 -7.37
N THR A 33 6.24 5.79 -7.39
CA THR A 33 7.08 6.36 -6.32
C THR A 33 6.27 6.57 -5.05
N ALA A 34 5.00 6.95 -5.19
CA ALA A 34 4.07 7.16 -4.07
C ALA A 34 3.79 5.86 -3.29
N ILE A 35 3.90 4.68 -3.91
CA ILE A 35 3.78 3.39 -3.18
C ILE A 35 4.77 3.32 -2.01
N SER A 36 6.03 3.69 -2.25
CA SER A 36 7.07 3.65 -1.21
C SER A 36 6.82 4.68 -0.12
N GLU A 37 6.31 5.86 -0.50
CA GLU A 37 5.94 6.92 0.44
C GLU A 37 4.75 6.53 1.31
N THR A 38 3.71 5.93 0.73
CA THR A 38 2.54 5.40 1.44
C THR A 38 2.93 4.33 2.46
N LEU A 39 3.86 3.44 2.11
CA LEU A 39 4.36 2.43 3.04
C LEU A 39 5.14 3.05 4.20
N LYS A 40 6.04 3.99 3.88
CA LYS A 40 6.93 4.63 4.86
C LYS A 40 6.19 5.58 5.80
N THR A 41 5.19 6.28 5.29
CA THR A 41 4.43 7.33 6.01
C THR A 41 2.93 7.19 5.75
N PRO A 42 2.30 6.10 6.18
CA PRO A 42 0.87 5.91 6.04
C PRO A 42 0.13 6.88 6.97
N GLU A 43 -1.01 7.38 6.51
CA GLU A 43 -1.96 8.08 7.37
C GLU A 43 -2.83 7.09 8.13
N LYS A 44 -3.05 5.90 7.54
CA LYS A 44 -3.80 4.83 8.17
C LYS A 44 -3.31 3.46 7.73
N VAL A 45 -3.22 2.53 8.67
CA VAL A 45 -2.94 1.12 8.37
C VAL A 45 -4.04 0.27 8.97
N ILE A 46 -4.60 -0.63 8.15
CA ILE A 46 -5.73 -1.46 8.50
C ILE A 46 -5.38 -2.92 8.24
N GLN A 47 -5.61 -3.80 9.22
CA GLN A 47 -5.59 -5.23 9.00
C GLN A 47 -6.87 -5.67 8.28
N SER A 48 -6.73 -6.48 7.24
CA SER A 48 -7.88 -7.02 6.52
C SER A 48 -8.73 -7.91 7.42
N LEU A 49 -10.05 -7.82 7.29
CA LEU A 49 -10.99 -8.73 7.99
C LEU A 49 -10.92 -10.16 7.47
N SER A 50 -10.56 -10.34 6.20
CA SER A 50 -10.55 -11.64 5.53
C SER A 50 -9.20 -12.35 5.57
N ASP A 51 -8.14 -11.65 5.96
CA ASP A 51 -6.77 -12.15 5.90
C ASP A 51 -5.93 -11.39 6.95
N SER A 52 -5.63 -12.05 8.07
CA SER A 52 -4.89 -11.45 9.19
C SER A 52 -3.44 -11.09 8.84
N GLU A 53 -2.87 -11.69 7.79
CA GLU A 53 -1.54 -11.33 7.30
C GLU A 53 -1.58 -10.13 6.35
N ALA A 54 -2.75 -9.76 5.85
CA ALA A 54 -2.90 -8.66 4.91
C ALA A 54 -3.09 -7.32 5.63
N ARG A 55 -2.22 -6.37 5.31
CA ARG A 55 -2.28 -4.98 5.78
C ARG A 55 -2.53 -4.04 4.62
N LEU A 56 -3.39 -3.05 4.84
CA LEU A 56 -3.78 -2.04 3.88
C LEU A 56 -3.29 -0.68 4.37
N TYR A 57 -2.31 -0.14 3.67
CA TYR A 57 -1.68 1.15 3.94
C TYR A 57 -2.38 2.21 3.10
N TYR A 58 -2.89 3.26 3.74
CA TYR A 58 -3.57 4.37 3.09
C TYR A 58 -2.80 5.66 3.32
N ARG A 59 -2.70 6.46 2.26
CA ARG A 59 -2.25 7.85 2.31
C ARG A 59 -3.04 8.66 1.31
N PHE A 60 -3.57 9.81 1.73
CA PHE A 60 -4.30 10.71 0.87
C PHE A 60 -3.35 11.51 -0.02
N TYR A 61 -3.68 11.59 -1.30
CA TYR A 61 -2.97 12.40 -2.28
C TYR A 61 -3.96 13.41 -2.88
N PRO A 62 -3.79 14.72 -2.63
CA PRO A 62 -4.70 15.74 -3.18
C PRO A 62 -4.59 15.88 -4.71
N LYS A 63 -3.49 15.39 -5.30
CA LYS A 63 -3.25 15.36 -6.75
C LYS A 63 -2.79 13.98 -7.16
N THR A 64 -3.66 13.25 -7.85
CA THR A 64 -3.35 12.01 -8.59
C THR A 64 -3.85 12.17 -10.04
N PRO A 65 -3.52 11.25 -10.96
CA PRO A 65 -4.02 11.31 -12.34
C PRO A 65 -5.55 11.32 -12.46
N VAL A 66 -6.26 10.89 -11.43
CA VAL A 66 -7.74 10.82 -11.38
C VAL A 66 -8.33 11.68 -10.25
N GLY A 67 -7.64 12.77 -9.90
CA GLY A 67 -8.08 13.74 -8.88
C GLY A 67 -7.59 13.41 -7.47
N ALA A 68 -8.23 13.99 -6.46
CA ALA A 68 -7.84 13.73 -5.07
C ALA A 68 -8.33 12.34 -4.64
N LYS A 69 -7.41 11.44 -4.28
CA LYS A 69 -7.70 10.04 -3.93
C LYS A 69 -6.78 9.57 -2.82
N TYR A 70 -7.18 8.52 -2.11
CA TYR A 70 -6.25 7.71 -1.35
C TYR A 70 -5.48 6.78 -2.30
N LEU A 71 -4.18 6.66 -2.07
CA LEU A 71 -3.43 5.51 -2.54
C LEU A 71 -3.51 4.42 -1.48
N CYS A 72 -4.08 3.27 -1.84
CA CYS A 72 -4.10 2.07 -1.03
C CYS A 72 -3.01 1.13 -1.51
N VAL A 73 -2.09 0.74 -0.63
CA VAL A 73 -1.09 -0.30 -0.87
C VAL A 73 -1.44 -1.49 0.01
N ILE A 74 -1.65 -2.66 -0.59
CA ILE A 74 -1.93 -3.89 0.14
C ILE A 74 -0.66 -4.73 0.15
N ALA A 75 -0.23 -5.12 1.35
CA ALA A 75 0.87 -6.04 1.54
C ALA A 75 0.49 -7.21 2.42
N LYS A 76 1.10 -8.36 2.16
CA LYS A 76 1.08 -9.49 3.07
C LYS A 76 2.33 -9.45 3.96
N ILE A 77 2.14 -9.66 5.25
CA ILE A 77 3.19 -9.64 6.28
C ILE A 77 3.26 -11.00 6.98
N PRO A 78 3.59 -12.09 6.26
CA PRO A 78 3.97 -13.33 6.92
C PRO A 78 5.30 -13.13 7.65
N ARG A 79 5.62 -14.03 8.58
CA ARG A 79 6.75 -13.90 9.53
C ARG A 79 8.09 -13.54 8.88
N ASP A 80 8.40 -14.12 7.72
CA ASP A 80 9.76 -14.10 7.14
C ASP A 80 9.85 -13.45 5.74
N ASP A 81 8.73 -13.13 5.08
CA ASP A 81 8.73 -12.63 3.70
C ASP A 81 7.56 -11.69 3.42
N ALA A 82 7.68 -10.43 3.88
CA ALA A 82 6.68 -9.41 3.58
C ALA A 82 6.74 -9.00 2.11
N PHE A 83 5.58 -8.89 1.45
CA PHE A 83 5.51 -8.51 0.04
C PHE A 83 4.27 -7.69 -0.31
N ILE A 84 4.41 -6.86 -1.34
CA ILE A 84 3.31 -6.05 -1.87
C ILE A 84 2.45 -6.91 -2.78
N LEU A 85 1.16 -7.01 -2.46
CA LEU A 85 0.17 -7.77 -3.22
C LEU A 85 -0.41 -6.95 -4.37
N THR A 86 -0.80 -5.70 -4.11
CA THR A 86 -1.35 -4.77 -5.11
C THR A 86 -1.35 -3.33 -4.57
N ALA A 87 -1.57 -2.35 -5.43
CA ALA A 87 -1.79 -0.96 -5.07
C ALA A 87 -2.76 -0.31 -6.06
N TYR A 88 -3.65 0.55 -5.56
CA TYR A 88 -4.66 1.22 -6.39
C TYR A 88 -5.17 2.50 -5.72
N LEU A 89 -5.78 3.37 -6.53
CA LEU A 89 -6.40 4.62 -6.06
C LEU A 89 -7.87 4.37 -5.67
N THR A 90 -8.32 5.00 -4.59
CA THR A 90 -9.67 4.82 -4.03
C THR A 90 -10.17 6.07 -3.31
N ASP A 91 -11.48 6.29 -3.31
CA ASP A 91 -12.15 7.33 -2.49
C ASP A 91 -12.41 6.86 -1.06
N SER A 92 -12.33 5.55 -0.82
CA SER A 92 -12.77 4.93 0.42
C SER A 92 -11.66 4.15 1.10
N VAL A 93 -11.67 4.19 2.42
CA VAL A 93 -10.85 3.38 3.30
C VAL A 93 -11.65 2.14 3.70
N LYS A 94 -11.10 0.95 3.50
CA LYS A 94 -11.78 -0.31 3.89
C LYS A 94 -12.00 -0.40 5.40
N LYS A 95 -13.01 -1.18 5.81
CA LYS A 95 -13.22 -1.57 7.20
C LYS A 95 -12.23 -2.66 7.61
N GLY A 96 -11.85 -2.66 8.88
CA GLY A 96 -10.91 -3.62 9.48
C GLY A 96 -10.42 -3.13 10.83
N GLU A 97 -9.50 -3.89 11.41
CA GLU A 97 -8.79 -3.48 12.63
C GLU A 97 -7.78 -2.38 12.27
N VAL A 98 -7.84 -1.25 12.96
CA VAL A 98 -6.91 -0.13 12.73
C VAL A 98 -5.62 -0.44 13.48
N LEU A 99 -4.54 -0.65 12.74
CA LEU A 99 -3.20 -0.88 13.27
C LEU A 99 -2.43 0.45 13.44
N TRP A 100 -2.77 1.47 12.64
CA TRP A 100 -2.17 2.80 12.73
C TRP A 100 -3.18 3.88 12.30
N PRO A 101 -3.23 5.05 12.98
CA PRO A 101 -2.45 5.40 14.17
C PRO A 101 -2.88 4.58 15.38
N GLU A 102 -1.92 4.33 16.30
CA GLU A 102 -2.24 3.78 17.62
C GLU A 102 -3.20 4.75 18.34
N LYS A 103 -4.15 4.21 19.10
CA LYS A 103 -5.13 5.02 19.86
C LYS A 103 -4.48 5.74 21.03
#